data_AF-A0A9D9RCT5-F1
#
_entry.id   AF-A0A9D9RCT5-F1
#
_cell.length_a   1.000
_cell.length_b   1.000
_cell.length_c   1.000
_cell.angle_alpha   90.00
_cell.angle_beta   90.00
_cell.angle_gamma   90.00
#
_symmetry.space_group_name_H-M   'P 1'
#
loop_
_entity.id
_entity.type
_entity.pdbx_description
1 polymer ?
#
loop_
_entity_poly.entity_id
_entity_poly.type
_entity_poly.pdbx_seq_one_letter_code
_entity_poly.pdbx_strand_id
1 'polypeptide(L)'
;WAKSPLASRLLEAEKATGRVYREMPFTMAIAASELRDDFPDDEITLVQGMIDLWFVEENEKVVLIDFKTDRLTFDTDEQADDEILRRYSTQIRYYAEAITKATEREVSEALIWLVRYARHVSVSLD
;
A
#
# COMPACT_ATOMS: atom_id res chain seq x y z
N TRP A 1 -3.74 -23.37 6.89
CA TRP A 1 -2.82 -22.63 6.00
C TRP A 1 -3.70 -21.81 5.07
N ALA A 2 -3.39 -20.52 4.91
CA ALA A 2 -4.34 -19.47 4.52
C ALA A 2 -5.15 -19.80 3.25
N LYS A 3 -6.48 -19.87 3.38
CA LYS A 3 -7.43 -20.19 2.29
C LYS A 3 -7.96 -18.93 1.59
N SER A 4 -7.17 -17.86 1.46
CA SER A 4 -7.60 -16.65 0.75
C SER A 4 -6.98 -16.62 -0.65
N PRO A 5 -7.72 -16.12 -1.68
CA PRO A 5 -7.16 -15.93 -3.02
C PRO A 5 -5.85 -15.12 -3.01
N LEU A 6 -5.75 -14.12 -2.14
CA LEU A 6 -4.57 -13.27 -1.98
C LEU A 6 -3.35 -14.03 -1.44
N ALA A 7 -3.55 -14.93 -0.47
CA ALA A 7 -2.47 -15.77 0.04
C ALA A 7 -1.96 -16.76 -1.03
N SER A 8 -2.86 -17.27 -1.89
CA SER A 8 -2.47 -18.08 -3.04
C SER A 8 -1.62 -17.27 -4.02
N ARG A 9 -2.03 -16.04 -4.37
CA ARG A 9 -1.24 -15.15 -5.25
C ARG A 9 0.17 -14.91 -4.71
N LEU A 10 0.28 -14.61 -3.41
CA LEU A 10 1.56 -14.42 -2.73
C LEU A 10 2.44 -15.69 -2.80
N LEU A 11 1.87 -16.85 -2.49
CA LEU A 11 2.61 -18.12 -2.48
C LEU A 11 3.08 -18.51 -3.89
N GLU A 12 2.26 -18.29 -4.91
CA GLU A 12 2.66 -18.54 -6.30
C GLU A 12 3.74 -17.56 -6.75
N ALA A 13 3.66 -16.28 -6.40
CA ALA A 13 4.74 -15.31 -6.67
C ALA A 13 6.06 -15.71 -5.98
N GLU A 14 6.00 -16.18 -4.73
CA GLU A 14 7.16 -16.65 -3.96
C GLU A 14 7.81 -17.88 -4.62
N LYS A 15 7.02 -18.86 -5.08
CA LYS A 15 7.53 -20.06 -5.75
C LYS A 15 8.08 -19.77 -7.15
N ALA A 16 7.36 -18.98 -7.94
CA ALA A 16 7.67 -18.78 -9.35
C ALA A 16 8.82 -17.80 -9.56
N THR A 17 8.89 -16.74 -8.74
CA THR A 17 9.82 -15.62 -8.98
C THR A 17 10.68 -15.28 -7.77
N GLY A 18 10.25 -15.62 -6.55
CA GLY A 18 10.89 -15.19 -5.31
C GLY A 18 10.82 -13.67 -5.05
N ARG A 19 10.13 -12.90 -5.91
CA ARG A 19 10.00 -11.43 -5.81
C ARG A 19 8.92 -11.04 -4.83
N VAL A 20 9.16 -11.35 -3.56
CA VAL A 20 8.30 -11.03 -2.42
C VAL A 20 9.11 -10.24 -1.41
N TYR A 21 8.63 -9.04 -1.08
CA TYR A 21 9.33 -8.07 -0.27
C TYR A 21 8.44 -7.71 0.92
N ARG A 22 8.99 -7.83 2.13
CA ARG A 22 8.27 -7.67 3.39
C ARG A 22 9.03 -6.71 4.28
N GLU A 23 8.33 -5.87 5.02
CA GLU A 23 8.91 -4.91 5.97
C GLU A 23 10.04 -4.10 5.32
N MET A 24 9.73 -3.47 4.19
CA MET A 24 10.72 -2.71 3.41
C MET A 24 10.74 -1.24 3.85
N PRO A 25 11.85 -0.75 4.43
CA PRO A 25 11.95 0.65 4.79
C PRO A 25 12.14 1.51 3.54
N PHE A 26 11.62 2.73 3.58
CA PHE A 26 11.91 3.73 2.56
C PHE A 26 12.12 5.12 3.16
N THR A 27 12.78 5.97 2.39
CA THR A 27 12.87 7.41 2.65
C THR A 27 12.68 8.13 1.33
N MET A 28 11.80 9.12 1.30
CA MET A 28 11.48 9.90 0.11
C MET A 28 11.52 11.39 0.44
N ALA A 29 12.14 12.16 -0.45
CA ALA A 29 12.04 13.61 -0.45
C ALA A 29 10.77 14.02 -1.20
N ILE A 30 9.91 14.80 -0.54
CA ILE A 30 8.70 15.41 -1.12
C ILE A 30 8.74 16.92 -0.91
N ALA A 31 8.01 17.67 -1.72
CA ALA A 31 7.85 19.10 -1.46
C ALA A 31 7.05 19.28 -0.15
N ALA A 32 7.47 20.20 0.72
CA ALA A 32 6.77 20.45 1.97
C ALA A 32 5.31 20.90 1.74
N SER A 33 5.05 21.56 0.61
CA SER A 33 3.70 21.96 0.20
C SER A 33 2.75 20.77 -0.07
N GLU A 34 3.26 19.55 -0.33
CA GLU A 34 2.42 18.35 -0.42
C GLU A 34 1.82 17.93 0.93
N LEU A 35 2.42 18.36 2.05
CA LEU A 35 1.93 18.07 3.39
C LEU A 35 0.99 19.15 3.90
N ARG A 36 1.34 20.44 3.68
CA ARG A 36 0.49 21.59 3.99
C ARG A 36 0.80 22.74 3.04
N ASP A 37 -0.25 23.36 2.50
CA ASP A 37 -0.16 24.46 1.54
C ASP A 37 0.54 25.73 2.07
N ASP A 38 0.75 25.86 3.39
CA ASP A 38 1.42 27.02 4.00
C ASP A 38 2.94 26.90 4.06
N PHE A 39 3.52 25.78 3.61
CA PHE A 39 4.97 25.63 3.48
C PHE A 39 5.50 26.21 2.16
N PRO A 40 6.72 26.77 2.15
CA PRO A 40 7.40 27.19 0.92
C PRO A 40 7.60 26.03 -0.07
N ASP A 41 7.42 26.29 -1.36
CA ASP A 41 7.58 25.30 -2.43
C ASP A 41 9.03 24.82 -2.63
N ASP A 42 10.02 25.58 -2.14
CA ASP A 42 11.43 25.23 -2.20
C ASP A 42 11.91 24.41 -0.99
N GLU A 43 11.05 24.19 0.00
CA GLU A 43 11.36 23.39 1.18
C GLU A 43 11.08 21.90 0.91
N ILE A 44 12.08 21.06 1.15
CA ILE A 44 11.99 19.61 1.00
C ILE A 44 11.79 18.96 2.36
N THR A 45 10.78 18.10 2.46
CA THR A 45 10.55 17.24 3.63
C THR A 45 10.91 15.79 3.32
N LEU A 46 11.53 15.11 4.28
CA LEU A 46 11.79 13.68 4.20
C LEU A 46 10.64 12.89 4.85
N VAL A 47 9.96 12.07 4.06
CA VAL A 47 9.00 11.07 4.53
C VAL A 47 9.73 9.74 4.69
N GLN A 48 9.58 9.12 5.85
CA GLN A 48 10.12 7.80 6.14
C GLN A 48 8.98 6.87 6.53
N GLY A 49 9.04 5.64 6.04
CA GLY A 49 8.02 4.64 6.33
C GLY A 49 8.52 3.22 6.13
N MET A 50 7.62 2.29 6.42
CA MET A 50 7.83 0.85 6.29
C MET A 50 6.69 0.27 5.47
N ILE A 51 7.01 -0.36 4.35
CA ILE A 51 6.04 -1.04 3.49
C ILE A 51 5.90 -2.47 4.01
N ASP A 52 4.70 -2.85 4.47
CA ASP A 52 4.43 -4.17 5.06
C ASP A 52 4.74 -5.32 4.08
N LEU A 53 4.16 -5.27 2.88
CA LEU A 53 4.29 -6.32 1.87
C LEU A 53 4.06 -5.79 0.46
N TRP A 54 4.94 -6.13 -0.47
CA TRP A 54 4.64 -6.08 -1.89
C TRP A 54 5.32 -7.24 -2.63
N PHE A 55 4.76 -7.62 -3.77
CA PHE A 55 5.31 -8.70 -4.58
C PHE A 55 5.04 -8.50 -6.07
N VAL A 56 5.79 -9.23 -6.89
CA VAL A 56 5.65 -9.24 -8.34
C VAL A 56 5.12 -10.60 -8.78
N GLU A 57 3.95 -10.61 -9.41
CA GLU A 57 3.38 -11.80 -10.05
C GLU A 57 4.21 -12.23 -11.28
N GLU A 58 4.01 -13.46 -11.76
CA GLU A 58 4.69 -13.98 -12.95
C GLU A 58 4.39 -13.17 -14.22
N ASN A 59 3.20 -12.55 -14.28
CA ASN A 59 2.77 -11.65 -15.36
C ASN A 59 3.31 -10.21 -15.22
N GLU A 60 4.29 -9.98 -14.36
CA GLU A 60 4.89 -8.68 -14.01
C GLU A 60 3.98 -7.67 -13.29
N LYS A 61 2.76 -8.06 -12.88
CA LYS A 61 1.91 -7.21 -12.04
C LYS A 61 2.51 -7.03 -10.66
N VAL A 62 2.60 -5.79 -10.21
CA VAL A 62 3.08 -5.43 -8.88
C VAL A 62 1.88 -5.24 -7.95
N VAL A 63 1.88 -5.97 -6.84
CA VAL A 63 0.80 -5.94 -5.84
C VAL A 63 1.36 -5.42 -4.52
N LEU A 64 0.78 -4.33 -4.01
CA LEU A 64 1.09 -3.73 -2.70
C LEU A 64 -0.02 -4.07 -1.70
N ILE A 65 0.36 -4.48 -0.50
CA ILE A 65 -0.56 -4.82 0.59
C ILE A 65 -0.06 -4.18 1.89
N ASP A 66 -0.94 -3.45 2.55
CA ASP A 66 -0.77 -2.95 3.91
C ASP A 66 -1.79 -3.60 4.84
N PHE A 67 -1.37 -4.07 6.02
CA PHE A 67 -2.22 -4.79 6.95
C PHE A 67 -2.69 -3.88 8.09
N LYS A 68 -4.00 -3.65 8.17
CA LYS A 68 -4.61 -2.85 9.24
C LYS A 68 -5.39 -3.70 10.22
N THR A 69 -5.21 -3.40 11.51
CA THR A 69 -5.88 -4.09 12.64
C THR A 69 -6.91 -3.20 13.34
N ASP A 70 -7.22 -2.06 12.73
CA ASP A 70 -8.16 -1.07 13.22
C ASP A 70 -9.54 -1.68 13.52
N ARG A 71 -10.21 -1.10 14.51
CA ARG A 71 -11.62 -1.37 14.78
C ARG A 71 -12.45 -0.32 14.06
N LEU A 72 -13.34 -0.79 13.21
CA LEU A 72 -14.27 0.02 12.45
C LEU A 72 -15.63 0.02 13.17
N THR A 73 -16.30 1.16 13.23
CA THR A 73 -17.64 1.34 13.81
C THR A 73 -18.48 2.15 12.82
N PHE A 74 -19.26 1.45 12.01
CA PHE A 74 -20.05 2.01 10.91
C PHE A 74 -21.32 1.18 10.71
N ASP A 75 -22.31 1.75 10.03
CA ASP A 75 -23.58 1.10 9.78
C ASP A 75 -23.54 0.20 8.54
N THR A 76 -22.63 0.48 7.59
CA THR A 76 -22.46 -0.29 6.35
C THR A 76 -20.99 -0.55 6.02
N ASP A 77 -20.74 -1.57 5.19
CA ASP A 77 -19.38 -1.85 4.67
C ASP A 77 -18.84 -0.72 3.79
N GLU A 78 -19.72 -0.02 3.05
CA GLU A 78 -19.34 1.13 2.22
C GLU A 78 -18.80 2.28 3.07
N GLN A 79 -19.49 2.64 4.17
CA GLN A 79 -19.00 3.65 5.10
C GLN A 79 -17.68 3.25 5.75
N ALA A 80 -17.50 1.96 6.04
CA ALA A 80 -16.26 1.44 6.58
C ALA A 80 -15.12 1.55 5.56
N ASP A 81 -15.39 1.28 4.28
CA ASP A 81 -14.42 1.39 3.19
C ASP A 81 -14.01 2.85 2.95
N ASP A 82 -14.99 3.77 2.92
CA ASP A 82 -14.75 5.20 2.79
C ASP A 82 -13.85 5.73 3.90
N GLU A 83 -14.08 5.32 5.15
CA GLU A 83 -13.22 5.74 6.26
C GLU A 83 -11.80 5.16 6.12
N ILE A 84 -11.66 3.89 5.73
CA ILE A 84 -10.35 3.27 5.50
C ILE A 84 -9.59 4.00 4.39
N LEU A 85 -10.26 4.31 3.27
CA LEU A 85 -9.67 5.06 2.17
C LEU A 85 -9.27 6.46 2.62
N ARG A 86 -10.13 7.16 3.37
CA ARG A 86 -9.84 8.50 3.89
C ARG A 86 -8.61 8.50 4.83
N ARG A 87 -8.42 7.45 5.63
CA ARG A 87 -7.31 7.37 6.58
C ARG A 87 -5.97 7.01 5.93
N TYR A 88 -5.98 6.12 4.95
CA TYR A 88 -4.74 5.45 4.53
C TYR A 88 -4.38 5.66 3.06
N SER A 89 -5.26 6.20 2.20
CA SER A 89 -4.96 6.38 0.77
C SER A 89 -3.66 7.13 0.50
N THR A 90 -3.41 8.26 1.18
CA THR A 90 -2.16 9.02 1.04
C THR A 90 -0.93 8.19 1.41
N GLN A 91 -0.98 7.42 2.50
CA GLN A 91 0.11 6.54 2.89
C GLN A 91 0.40 5.47 1.82
N ILE A 92 -0.66 4.85 1.29
CA ILE A 92 -0.54 3.81 0.27
C ILE A 92 0.01 4.39 -1.04
N ARG A 93 -0.35 5.63 -1.40
CA ARG A 93 0.22 6.33 -2.56
C ARG A 93 1.72 6.57 -2.39
N TYR A 94 2.17 7.01 -1.21
CA TYR A 94 3.61 7.13 -0.95
C TYR A 94 4.35 5.79 -1.01
N TYR A 95 3.72 4.70 -0.56
CA TYR A 95 4.30 3.36 -0.68
C TYR A 95 4.43 2.94 -2.14
N ALA A 96 3.39 3.18 -2.93
CA ALA A 96 3.40 2.89 -4.36
C ALA A 96 4.47 3.71 -5.08
N GLU A 97 4.56 5.01 -4.81
CA GLU A 97 5.58 5.90 -5.38
C GLU A 97 6.99 5.47 -5.00
N ALA A 98 7.22 5.08 -3.73
CA ALA A 98 8.51 4.57 -3.28
C ALA A 98 8.92 3.30 -4.02
N ILE A 99 7.99 2.36 -4.24
CA ILE A 99 8.22 1.15 -5.03
C ILE A 99 8.54 1.52 -6.48
N THR A 100 7.73 2.37 -7.10
CA THR A 100 7.92 2.80 -8.50
C THR A 100 9.28 3.47 -8.68
N LYS A 101 9.66 4.43 -7.82
CA LYS A 101 10.95 5.11 -7.90
C LYS A 101 12.14 4.19 -7.67
N ALA A 102 12.03 3.22 -6.75
CA ALA A 102 13.13 2.31 -6.43
C ALA A 102 13.33 1.19 -7.45
N THR A 103 12.27 0.82 -8.17
CA THR A 103 12.27 -0.39 -9.02
C THR A 103 11.96 -0.13 -10.49
N GLU A 104 11.55 1.09 -10.83
CA GLU A 104 11.05 1.49 -12.15
C GLU A 104 9.80 0.72 -12.59
N ARG A 105 9.02 0.19 -11.62
CA ARG A 105 7.82 -0.62 -11.87
C ARG A 105 6.60 0.01 -11.22
N GLU A 106 5.57 0.23 -12.03
CA GLU A 106 4.29 0.74 -11.54
C GLU A 106 3.55 -0.29 -10.69
N VAL A 107 3.03 0.17 -9.54
CA VAL A 107 2.14 -0.64 -8.70
C VAL A 107 0.80 -0.82 -9.42
N SER A 108 0.49 -2.07 -9.77
CA SER A 108 -0.71 -2.42 -10.54
C SER A 108 -1.96 -2.57 -9.67
N GLU A 109 -1.78 -2.93 -8.40
CA GLU A 109 -2.86 -3.12 -7.44
C GLU A 109 -2.37 -2.76 -6.04
N ALA A 110 -3.12 -1.92 -5.33
CA ALA A 110 -2.83 -1.54 -3.95
C ALA A 110 -4.01 -1.86 -3.04
N LEU A 111 -3.74 -2.62 -1.98
CA LEU A 111 -4.75 -3.19 -1.09
C LEU A 111 -4.46 -2.82 0.36
N ILE A 112 -5.51 -2.47 1.09
CA ILE A 112 -5.50 -2.42 2.55
C ILE A 112 -6.20 -3.68 3.05
N TRP A 113 -5.47 -4.62 3.65
CA TRP A 113 -6.03 -5.83 4.23
C TRP A 113 -6.49 -5.58 5.67
N LEU A 114 -7.80 -5.68 5.90
CA LEU A 114 -8.42 -5.50 7.19
C LEU A 114 -8.44 -6.83 7.97
N VAL A 115 -7.44 -7.04 8.82
CA VAL A 115 -7.17 -8.33 9.48
C VAL A 115 -8.37 -8.85 10.27
N ARG A 116 -9.07 -7.96 10.98
CA ARG A 116 -10.23 -8.33 11.82
C ARG A 116 -11.44 -8.80 11.02
N TYR A 117 -11.56 -8.33 9.78
CA TYR A 117 -12.72 -8.55 8.93
C TYR A 117 -12.42 -9.55 7.80
N ALA A 118 -11.16 -10.01 7.70
CA ALA A 118 -10.69 -10.95 6.69
C ALA A 118 -11.06 -10.55 5.24
N ARG A 119 -11.04 -9.24 4.97
CA ARG A 119 -11.30 -8.64 3.66
C ARG A 119 -10.29 -7.53 3.37
N HIS A 120 -10.26 -7.07 2.14
CA HIS A 120 -9.46 -5.92 1.73
C HIS A 120 -10.34 -4.79 1.20
N VAL A 121 -9.76 -3.60 1.16
CA VAL A 121 -10.25 -2.44 0.42
C VAL A 121 -9.19 -2.09 -0.63
N SER A 122 -9.62 -1.88 -1.86
CA SER A 122 -8.72 -1.49 -2.96
C SER A 122 -8.54 0.03 -2.97
N VAL A 123 -7.30 0.49 -3.12
CA VAL A 123 -6.96 1.91 -3.19
C VAL A 123 -6.70 2.27 -4.65
N SER A 124 -7.38 3.30 -5.17
CA SER A 124 -7.04 3.88 -6.48
C SER A 124 -5.75 4.70 -6.36
N LEU A 125 -4.83 4.44 -7.28
CA LEU A 125 -3.55 5.13 -7.40
C LEU A 125 -3.59 6.22 -8.50
N ASP A 126 -4.78 6.51 -9.04
CA ASP A 126 -5.02 7.57 -10.02
C ASP A 126 -5.00 8.96 -9.37
#